data_AF-A0A1H2PMK7-F1
#
_entry.id   AF-A0A1H2PMK7-F1
#
_cell.length_a   1.000
_cell.length_b   1.000
_cell.length_c   1.000
_cell.angle_alpha   90.00
_cell.angle_beta   90.00
_cell.angle_gamma   90.00
#
_symmetry.space_group_name_H-M   'P 1'
#
loop_
_entity.id
_entity.type
_entity.pdbx_description
1 polymer ?
#
loop_
_entity_poly.entity_id
_entity_poly.type
_entity_poly.pdbx_seq_one_letter_code
_entity_poly.pdbx_strand_id
1 'polypeptide(L)' 'MFYDASNESVFRVMRGKDGRWEVTQQTAKRPLARFDRVDDAMQYARDVVAENRRYAWITSRN' A
#
# COMPACT_ATOMS: atom_id res chain seq x y z
N MET A 1 10.40 -21.09 -15.00
CA MET A 1 10.26 -19.69 -14.50
C MET A 1 8.91 -19.61 -13.82
N PHE A 2 8.87 -19.79 -12.50
CA PHE A 2 7.63 -19.62 -11.74
C PHE A 2 7.51 -18.14 -11.41
N TYR A 3 6.55 -17.45 -12.06
CA TYR A 3 6.11 -16.13 -11.63
C TYR A 3 5.37 -16.32 -10.31
N ASP A 4 6.06 -16.07 -9.21
CA ASP A 4 5.46 -16.09 -7.88
C ASP A 4 4.52 -14.88 -7.76
N ALA A 5 3.23 -15.12 -8.01
CA ALA A 5 2.20 -14.10 -8.05
C ALA A 5 1.63 -13.76 -6.64
N SER A 6 2.31 -14.08 -5.55
CA SER A 6 1.64 -14.20 -4.24
C SER A 6 2.14 -13.28 -3.13
N ASN A 7 2.59 -12.07 -3.43
CA ASN A 7 2.73 -11.01 -2.40
C ASN A 7 2.59 -9.58 -2.93
N GLU A 8 1.81 -9.38 -3.99
CA GLU A 8 1.54 -8.04 -4.49
C GLU A 8 0.58 -7.32 -3.52
N SER A 9 1.15 -6.54 -2.60
CA SER A 9 0.38 -5.69 -1.71
C SER A 9 -0.27 -4.58 -2.52
N VAL A 10 -1.55 -4.75 -2.87
CA VAL A 10 -2.33 -3.73 -3.56
C VAL A 10 -2.78 -2.68 -2.55
N PHE A 11 -2.34 -1.44 -2.75
CA PHE A 11 -2.79 -0.28 -1.97
C PHE A 11 -3.79 0.52 -2.79
N ARG A 12 -4.87 0.93 -2.14
CA ARG A 12 -5.94 1.71 -2.75
C ARG A 12 -6.02 3.07 -2.07
N VAL A 13 -5.99 4.13 -2.87
CA VAL A 13 -6.25 5.50 -2.42
C VAL A 13 -7.70 5.82 -2.75
N MET A 14 -8.51 6.11 -1.73
CA MET A 14 -9.93 6.45 -1.90
C MET A 14 -10.28 7.66 -1.06
N ARG A 15 -11.35 8.37 -1.44
CA ARG A 15 -11.87 9.46 -0.62
C ARG A 15 -12.80 8.91 0.46
N GLY A 16 -12.43 9.16 1.72
CA GLY A 16 -13.20 8.81 2.90
C GLY A 16 -14.47 9.65 3.06
N LYS A 17 -15.40 9.16 3.89
CA LYS A 17 -16.68 9.83 4.18
C LYS A 17 -16.53 11.17 4.91
N ASP A 18 -15.37 11.39 5.53
CA ASP A 18 -14.97 12.62 6.20
C ASP A 18 -14.31 13.64 5.25
N GLY A 19 -14.26 13.33 3.95
CA GLY A 19 -13.71 14.20 2.91
C GLY A 19 -12.19 14.09 2.73
N ARG A 20 -11.51 13.34 3.60
CA ARG A 20 -10.06 13.07 3.56
C ARG A 20 -9.74 11.89 2.65
N TRP A 21 -8.52 11.83 2.14
CA TRP A 21 -8.00 10.71 1.36
C TRP A 21 -7.47 9.61 2.27
N GLU A 22 -7.97 8.40 2.09
CA GLU A 22 -7.60 7.23 2.87
C GLU A 22 -6.76 6.28 2.00
N VAL A 23 -5.64 5.80 2.55
CA VAL A 23 -4.82 4.77 1.92
C VAL A 23 -5.09 3.45 2.63
N THR A 24 -5.62 2.47 1.91
CA THR A 24 -6.01 1.17 2.45
C THR A 24 -5.33 0.05 1.67
N GLN A 25 -4.71 -0.89 2.37
CA GLN A 25 -4.22 -2.12 1.74
C GLN A 25 -5.40 -3.07 1.49
N GLN A 26 -5.44 -3.76 0.36
CA GLN A 26 -6.55 -4.64 -0.01
C GLN A 26 -6.84 -5.73 1.05
N THR A 27 -5.82 -6.17 1.77
CA THR A 27 -5.92 -7.16 2.86
C THR A 27 -6.27 -6.53 4.21
N ALA A 28 -6.17 -5.22 4.36
CA ALA A 28 -6.43 -4.51 5.60
C ALA A 28 -7.92 -4.12 5.73
N LYS A 29 -8.54 -4.48 6.85
CA LYS A 29 -9.90 -4.04 7.20
C LYS A 29 -10.00 -2.55 7.54
N ARG A 30 -8.88 -1.85 7.72
CA ARG A 30 -8.82 -0.45 8.16
C ARG A 30 -7.85 0.34 7.28
N PRO A 31 -8.13 1.63 7.06
CA PRO A 31 -7.19 2.51 6.39
C PRO A 31 -5.89 2.59 7.19
N LEU A 32 -4.76 2.51 6.49
CA LEU A 32 -3.42 2.63 7.07
C LEU A 32 -3.12 4.08 7.46
N ALA A 33 -3.55 5.01 6.62
CA ALA A 33 -3.32 6.43 6.82
C ALA A 33 -4.44 7.27 6.18
N ARG A 34 -4.58 8.50 6.67
CA ARG A 34 -5.53 9.49 6.18
C ARG A 34 -4.82 10.80 5.92
N PHE A 35 -5.17 11.48 4.83
CA PHE A 35 -4.53 12.70 4.37
C PHE A 35 -5.57 13.70 3.90
N ASP A 36 -5.32 14.99 4.05
CA ASP A 36 -6.23 16.02 3.55
C ASP A 36 -6.05 16.24 2.04
N ARG A 37 -4.86 15.96 1.50
CA ARG A 37 -4.53 16.08 0.07
C ARG A 37 -4.32 14.72 -0.59
N VAL A 38 -4.70 14.65 -1.87
CA VAL A 38 -4.53 13.44 -2.69
C VAL A 38 -3.07 13.17 -3.00
N ASP A 39 -2.27 14.22 -3.20
CA ASP A 39 -0.85 14.11 -3.51
C ASP A 39 -0.09 13.43 -2.37
N ASP A 40 -0.36 13.83 -1.12
CA ASP A 40 0.23 13.23 0.08
C ASP A 40 -0.18 11.76 0.21
N ALA A 41 -1.45 11.43 -0.05
CA ALA A 41 -1.94 10.06 -0.02
C ALA A 41 -1.30 9.18 -1.09
N MET A 42 -1.11 9.71 -2.31
CA MET A 42 -0.43 9.00 -3.39
C MET A 42 1.06 8.82 -3.12
N GLN A 43 1.74 9.84 -2.59
CA GLN A 43 3.15 9.74 -2.21
C GLN A 43 3.34 8.65 -1.15
N TYR A 44 2.52 8.67 -0.09
CA TYR A 44 2.54 7.64 0.95
C TYR A 44 2.30 6.24 0.38
N ALA A 45 1.29 6.06 -0.50
CA ALA A 45 1.03 4.77 -1.11
C ALA A 45 2.23 4.27 -1.93
N ARG A 46 2.92 5.15 -2.66
CA ARG A 46 4.13 4.80 -3.42
C ARG A 46 5.29 4.41 -2.51
N ASP A 47 5.51 5.16 -1.44
CA ASP A 47 6.59 4.89 -0.48
C ASP A 47 6.37 3.54 0.21
N VAL A 48 5.13 3.24 0.63
CA VAL A 48 4.78 1.96 1.26
C VAL A 48 4.92 0.78 0.28
N VAL A 49 4.56 0.96 -0.99
CA VAL A 49 4.80 -0.06 -2.03
C VAL A 49 6.30 -0.29 -2.22
N ALA A 50 7.09 0.79 -2.32
CA ALA A 50 8.53 0.70 -2.49
C ALA A 50 9.21 0.00 -1.30
N GLU A 51 8.76 0.31 -0.08
CA GLU A 51 9.25 -0.30 1.15
C GLU A 51 8.88 -1.79 1.26
N ASN A 52 7.62 -2.15 0.98
CA ASN A 52 7.20 -3.57 0.95
C ASN A 52 7.97 -4.37 -0.11
N ARG A 53 8.19 -3.80 -1.29
CA ARG A 53 9.01 -4.42 -2.34
C ARG A 53 10.45 -4.65 -1.87
N ARG A 54 10.96 -3.78 -0.99
CA ARG A 54 12.31 -3.89 -0.42
C ARG A 54 12.43 -4.95 0.68
N TYR A 55 11.34 -5.42 1.27
CA TYR A 55 11.38 -6.56 2.21
C TYR A 55 11.01 -7.89 1.55
N ALA A 56 10.26 -7.86 0.44
CA ALA A 56 9.89 -9.06 -0.30
C ALA A 56 11.10 -9.87 -0.81
N TRP A 57 12.24 -9.23 -1.10
CA TRP A 57 13.46 -9.95 -1.52
C TRP A 57 14.31 -10.50 -0.36
N ILE A 58 14.10 -10.05 0.88
CA ILE A 58 14.91 -10.45 2.04
C ILE A 58 14.42 -11.78 2.63
N THR A 59 13.12 -12.09 2.50
CA THR A 59 12.51 -13.30 3.11
C THR A 59 12.53 -14.53 2.19
N SER A 60 13.01 -14.45 0.95
CA SER A 60 13.05 -15.58 0.01
C SER A 60 14.36 -16.41 0.10
N ARG A 61 14.96 -16.46 1.29
CA ARG A 61 16.20 -17.22 1.53
C ARG A 61 16.19 -17.85 2.93
N ASN A 62 15.36 -18.86 3.13
CA ASN A 62 15.60 -19.89 4.15
C ASN A 62 15.01 -21.22 3.70
#